data_AF-X1W1N0-F1
#
_entry.id   AF-X1W1N0-F1
#
_cell.length_a   1.000
_cell.length_b   1.000
_cell.length_c   1.000
_cell.angle_alpha   90.00
_cell.angle_beta   90.00
_cell.angle_gamma   90.00
#
_symmetry.space_group_name_H-M   'P 1'
#
loop_
_entity.id
_entity.type
_entity.pdbx_description
1 polymer ?
#
loop_
_entity_poly.entity_id
_entity_poly.type
_entity_poly.pdbx_seq_one_letter_code
_entity_poly.pdbx_strand_id
1 'polypeptide(L)'
;NGFRTWNGKSTVYDILSGTVPSYRRQGIANTMFEKLRVLLRQKYAEQYLTEVKKENTTAIELYKKQGFEIRRGLSSFKLKKENHNKTTSACKIEYFTEIKQNEWEQLKSFWEFQPSWQNSISSINAVKGIMNYALVC
;
A
#
# COMPACT_ATOMS: atom_id res chain seq x y z
N ASN A 1 -10.89 -4.72 -1.14
CA ASN A 1 -10.79 -3.51 -1.98
C ASN A 1 -9.50 -3.47 -2.78
N GLY A 2 -9.33 -4.40 -3.73
CA GLY A 2 -8.14 -4.48 -4.58
C GLY A 2 -8.31 -3.85 -5.97
N PHE A 3 -9.51 -3.38 -6.32
CA PHE A 3 -9.81 -2.73 -7.59
C PHE A 3 -10.53 -1.40 -7.33
N ARG A 4 -9.94 -0.28 -7.77
CA ARG A 4 -10.50 1.07 -7.61
C ARG A 4 -9.75 2.06 -8.49
N THR A 5 -10.28 3.27 -8.62
CA THR A 5 -9.56 4.39 -9.25
C THR A 5 -8.36 4.80 -8.40
N TRP A 6 -7.20 4.92 -9.04
CA TRP A 6 -5.97 5.42 -8.45
C TRP A 6 -5.25 6.30 -9.45
N ASN A 7 -4.95 7.55 -9.08
CA ASN A 7 -4.36 8.56 -9.96
C ASN A 7 -5.09 8.68 -11.31
N GLY A 8 -6.41 8.70 -11.25
CA GLY A 8 -7.29 8.82 -12.42
C GLY A 8 -7.46 7.55 -13.25
N LYS A 9 -6.84 6.42 -12.88
CA LYS A 9 -6.89 5.16 -13.64
C LYS A 9 -7.56 4.05 -12.87
N SER A 10 -8.36 3.25 -13.56
CA SER A 10 -8.90 1.98 -13.06
C SER A 10 -7.75 1.02 -12.72
N THR A 11 -7.50 0.79 -11.43
CA THR A 11 -6.29 0.14 -10.95
C THR A 11 -6.60 -1.11 -10.12
N VAL A 12 -5.93 -2.21 -10.44
CA VAL A 12 -5.87 -3.40 -9.59
C VAL A 12 -4.58 -3.38 -8.76
N TYR A 13 -4.69 -3.68 -7.47
CA TYR A 13 -3.57 -3.74 -6.54
C TYR A 13 -3.33 -5.18 -6.07
N ASP A 14 -2.10 -5.64 -6.24
CA ASP A 14 -1.61 -6.92 -5.73
C ASP A 14 -0.95 -6.72 -4.37
N ILE A 15 -1.57 -7.30 -3.33
CA ILE A 15 -1.06 -7.30 -1.96
C ILE A 15 0.10 -8.29 -1.83
N LEU A 16 -0.01 -9.45 -2.47
CA LEU A 16 0.94 -10.53 -2.29
C LEU A 16 0.89 -11.52 -3.46
N SER A 17 2.02 -11.68 -4.11
CA SER A 17 2.30 -12.82 -4.97
C SER A 17 3.47 -13.61 -4.40
N GLY A 18 3.39 -14.94 -4.45
CA GLY A 18 4.40 -15.81 -3.85
C GLY A 18 4.37 -17.21 -4.43
N THR A 19 5.55 -17.80 -4.56
CA THR A 19 5.74 -19.22 -4.82
C THR A 19 6.55 -19.82 -3.68
N VAL A 20 6.08 -20.97 -3.18
CA VAL A 20 6.79 -21.72 -2.14
C VAL A 20 8.21 -22.09 -2.63
N PRO A 21 9.22 -22.13 -1.75
CA PRO A 21 10.62 -22.27 -2.17
C PRO A 21 10.90 -23.42 -3.13
N SER A 22 10.32 -24.60 -2.87
CA SER A 22 10.48 -25.81 -3.69
C SER A 22 9.92 -25.70 -5.12
N TYR A 23 9.08 -24.70 -5.40
CA TYR A 23 8.45 -24.48 -6.70
C TYR A 23 8.92 -23.19 -7.38
N ARG A 24 9.95 -22.53 -6.84
CA ARG A 24 10.54 -21.33 -7.47
C ARG A 24 11.32 -21.70 -8.72
N ARG A 25 11.47 -20.73 -9.64
CA ARG A 25 12.23 -20.86 -10.90
C ARG A 25 11.68 -21.90 -11.88
N GLN A 26 10.48 -22.43 -11.64
CA GLN A 26 9.78 -23.37 -12.54
C GLN A 26 8.78 -22.66 -13.49
N GLY A 27 8.91 -21.34 -13.67
CA GLY A 27 8.02 -20.56 -14.56
C GLY A 27 6.60 -20.29 -14.01
N ILE A 28 6.22 -20.85 -12.86
CA ILE A 28 4.87 -20.71 -12.27
C ILE A 28 4.42 -19.25 -12.14
N ALA A 29 5.29 -18.38 -11.63
CA ALA A 29 4.97 -16.97 -11.48
C ALA A 29 4.67 -16.31 -12.84
N ASN A 30 5.43 -16.65 -13.89
CA ASN A 30 5.19 -16.12 -15.23
C ASN A 30 3.82 -16.56 -15.75
N THR A 31 3.47 -17.84 -15.60
CA THR A 31 2.15 -18.36 -15.98
C THR A 31 1.02 -17.67 -15.20
N MET A 32 1.22 -17.36 -13.92
CA MET A 32 0.25 -16.57 -13.15
C MET A 32 0.08 -15.17 -13.75
N PHE A 33 1.16 -14.46 -14.08
CA PHE A 33 1.06 -13.13 -14.69
C PHE A 33 0.42 -13.16 -16.09
N GLU A 34 0.69 -14.16 -16.91
CA GLU A 34 0.05 -14.33 -18.21
C GLU A 34 -1.47 -14.46 -18.08
N LYS A 35 -1.94 -15.32 -17.17
CA LYS A 35 -3.37 -15.47 -16.88
C LYS A 35 -3.97 -14.18 -16.30
N LEU A 36 -3.26 -13.54 -15.37
CA LEU A 36 -3.68 -12.27 -14.78
C LEU A 36 -3.85 -11.19 -15.85
N ARG A 37 -2.93 -11.05 -16.82
CA ARG A 37 -3.06 -10.07 -17.90
C ARG A 37 -4.34 -10.23 -18.71
N VAL A 38 -4.74 -11.48 -18.99
CA VAL A 38 -6.02 -11.75 -19.68
C VAL A 38 -7.20 -11.28 -18.83
N LEU A 39 -7.22 -11.66 -17.55
CA LEU A 39 -8.29 -11.28 -16.62
C LEU A 39 -8.39 -9.76 -16.41
N LEU A 40 -7.25 -9.08 -16.27
CA LEU A 40 -7.18 -7.63 -16.09
C LEU A 40 -7.75 -6.89 -17.30
N ARG A 41 -7.44 -7.34 -18.52
CA ARG A 41 -8.02 -6.78 -19.75
C ARG A 41 -9.53 -6.98 -19.81
N GLN A 42 -10.02 -8.17 -19.46
CA GLN A 42 -11.47 -8.46 -19.43
C GLN A 42 -12.21 -7.60 -18.39
N LYS A 43 -11.53 -7.17 -17.33
CA LYS A 43 -12.07 -6.28 -16.30
C LYS A 43 -11.84 -4.80 -16.58
N TYR A 44 -11.33 -4.45 -17.77
CA TYR A 44 -11.00 -3.06 -18.15
C TYR A 44 -10.12 -2.36 -17.10
N ALA A 45 -9.19 -3.09 -16.50
CA ALA A 45 -8.19 -2.51 -15.62
C ALA A 45 -7.11 -1.83 -16.47
N GLU A 46 -6.90 -0.54 -16.24
CA GLU A 46 -5.89 0.27 -16.94
C GLU A 46 -4.51 0.17 -16.31
N GLN A 47 -4.46 -0.18 -15.02
CA GLN A 47 -3.22 -0.24 -14.26
C GLN A 47 -3.20 -1.46 -13.33
N TYR A 48 -2.02 -2.08 -13.23
CA TYR A 48 -1.72 -3.10 -12.24
C TYR A 48 -0.58 -2.62 -11.33
N LEU A 49 -0.83 -2.55 -10.04
CA LEU A 49 0.04 -1.92 -9.04
C LEU A 49 0.41 -2.91 -7.95
N THR A 50 1.65 -2.87 -7.47
CA THR A 50 2.09 -3.57 -6.26
C THR A 50 3.17 -2.76 -5.56
N GLU A 51 3.38 -3.04 -4.28
CA GLU A 51 4.41 -2.41 -3.45
C GLU A 51 5.34 -3.50 -2.93
N VAL A 52 6.65 -3.35 -3.16
CA VAL A 52 7.65 -4.36 -2.82
C VAL A 52 8.76 -3.76 -1.96
N LYS A 53 9.21 -4.52 -0.96
CA LYS A 53 10.37 -4.17 -0.15
C LYS A 53 11.62 -4.06 -1.03
N LYS A 54 12.42 -3.01 -0.82
CA LYS A 54 13.62 -2.72 -1.64
C LYS A 54 14.63 -3.86 -1.59
N GLU A 55 14.69 -4.58 -0.48
CA GLU A 55 15.61 -5.69 -0.23
C GLU A 55 15.18 -6.98 -0.96
N ASN A 56 13.93 -7.05 -1.44
CA ASN A 56 13.41 -8.22 -2.16
C ASN A 56 13.77 -8.14 -3.65
N THR A 57 15.06 -8.25 -3.95
CA THR A 57 15.61 -8.19 -5.31
C THR A 57 14.98 -9.22 -6.25
N THR A 58 14.67 -10.42 -5.75
CA THR A 58 14.01 -11.48 -6.53
C THR A 58 12.62 -11.05 -7.03
N ALA A 59 11.80 -10.44 -6.16
CA ALA A 59 10.49 -9.94 -6.58
C ALA A 59 10.62 -8.74 -7.53
N ILE A 60 11.57 -7.83 -7.28
CA ILE A 60 11.84 -6.69 -8.16
C ILE A 60 12.20 -7.15 -9.57
N GLU A 61 13.11 -8.12 -9.70
CA GLU A 61 13.49 -8.69 -11.00
C GLU A 61 12.32 -9.37 -11.70
N LEU A 62 11.51 -10.14 -10.96
CA LEU A 62 10.29 -10.74 -11.49
C LEU A 62 9.35 -9.67 -12.04
N TYR A 63 9.02 -8.64 -11.26
CA TYR A 63 8.11 -7.58 -11.72
C TYR A 63 8.66 -6.83 -12.94
N LYS A 64 9.97 -6.53 -12.98
CA LYS A 64 10.60 -5.93 -14.17
C LYS A 64 10.45 -6.81 -15.41
N LYS A 65 10.69 -8.13 -15.29
CA LYS A 65 10.45 -9.10 -16.38
C LYS A 65 8.99 -9.14 -16.83
N GLN A 66 8.06 -8.82 -15.94
CA GLN A 66 6.63 -8.73 -16.22
C GLN A 66 6.19 -7.36 -16.75
N GLY A 67 7.11 -6.44 -17.01
CA GLY A 67 6.83 -5.12 -17.59
C GLY A 67 6.43 -4.05 -16.57
N PHE A 68 6.66 -4.29 -15.27
CA PHE A 68 6.46 -3.26 -14.26
C PHE A 68 7.60 -2.24 -14.27
N GLU A 69 7.23 -0.99 -13.96
CA GLU A 69 8.16 0.11 -13.76
C GLU A 69 8.11 0.58 -12.30
N ILE A 70 9.28 0.89 -11.73
CA ILE A 70 9.35 1.49 -10.39
C ILE A 70 8.89 2.94 -10.51
N ARG A 71 7.73 3.27 -9.92
CA ARG A 71 7.16 4.63 -9.97
C ARG A 71 7.69 5.56 -8.88
N ARG A 72 7.96 5.05 -7.69
CA ARG A 72 8.45 5.82 -6.55
C ARG A 72 9.01 4.91 -5.46
N GLY A 73 9.87 5.47 -4.61
CA GLY A 73 10.26 4.87 -3.34
C GLY A 73 9.44 5.47 -2.20
N LEU A 74 9.09 4.63 -1.22
CA LEU A 74 8.46 5.08 0.02
C LEU A 74 9.30 4.61 1.20
N SER A 75 9.40 5.45 2.23
CA SER A 75 10.03 5.09 3.50
C SER A 75 8.98 4.42 4.39
N SER A 76 9.31 3.23 4.90
CA SER A 76 8.47 2.51 5.85
C SER A 76 9.19 2.46 7.18
N PHE A 77 8.59 3.07 8.19
CA PHE A 77 9.14 3.11 9.54
C PHE A 77 8.40 2.10 10.42
N LYS A 78 9.14 1.47 11.33
CA LYS A 78 8.58 0.61 12.37
C LYS A 78 9.05 1.14 13.72
N LEU A 79 8.11 1.58 14.54
CA LEU A 79 8.42 1.94 15.92
C LEU A 79 8.81 0.67 16.68
N LYS A 80 9.99 0.68 17.29
CA LYS A 80 10.38 -0.36 18.24
C LYS A 80 9.67 -0.08 19.57
N LYS A 81 9.13 -1.14 20.20
CA LYS A 81 8.72 -1.13 21.61
C LYS A 81 10.00 -1.09 22.46
N GLU A 82 10.69 0.03 22.47
CA GLU A 82 11.67 0.30 23.51
C GLU A 82 10.93 0.99 24.66
N ASN A 83 11.51 0.96 25.87
CA ASN A 83 11.00 1.74 27.01
C ASN A 83 11.20 3.21 26.68
N HIS A 84 10.32 3.75 25.84
CA HIS A 84 10.17 5.18 25.65
C HIS A 84 9.78 5.69 27.04
N ASN A 85 10.77 6.23 27.75
CA ASN A 85 10.50 7.07 28.91
C ASN A 85 9.42 8.02 28.44
N LYS A 86 8.27 8.03 29.12
CA LYS A 86 7.17 8.95 28.83
C LYS A 86 7.70 10.36 29.09
N THR A 87 8.45 10.91 28.15
CA THR A 87 8.68 12.33 28.08
C THR A 87 7.32 12.88 27.76
N THR A 88 6.68 13.49 28.76
CA THR A 88 5.45 14.23 28.59
C THR A 88 5.75 15.32 27.58
N SER A 89 5.48 15.04 26.30
CA SER A 89 5.43 16.11 25.31
C SER A 89 4.27 17.00 25.72
N ALA A 90 4.45 18.32 25.65
CA ALA A 90 3.37 19.29 25.85
C ALA A 90 2.27 19.20 24.77
N CYS A 91 2.42 18.26 23.83
CA CYS A 91 1.51 18.00 22.75
C CYS A 91 0.23 17.35 23.28
N LYS A 92 -0.90 18.00 22.98
CA LYS A 92 -2.21 17.40 23.21
C LYS A 92 -2.42 16.29 22.18
N ILE A 93 -2.62 15.06 22.67
CA ILE A 93 -2.99 13.92 21.83
C ILE A 93 -4.49 13.76 21.86
N GLU A 94 -5.13 13.79 20.69
CA GLU A 94 -6.56 13.53 20.54
C GLU A 94 -6.77 12.19 19.83
N TYR A 95 -7.64 11.36 20.40
CA TYR A 95 -7.95 10.04 19.87
C TYR A 95 -9.31 10.03 19.19
N PHE A 96 -9.38 9.38 18.03
CA PHE A 96 -10.60 9.26 17.25
C PHE A 96 -10.82 7.80 16.83
N THR A 97 -12.09 7.41 16.73
CA THR A 97 -12.51 6.12 16.15
C THR A 97 -12.89 6.24 14.68
N GLU A 98 -13.02 7.46 14.18
CA GLU A 98 -13.35 7.80 12.79
C GLU A 98 -12.80 9.19 12.45
N ILE A 99 -12.40 9.35 11.18
CA ILE A 99 -12.08 10.65 10.57
C ILE A 99 -13.12 10.90 9.47
N LYS A 100 -13.85 12.02 9.58
CA LYS A 100 -14.87 12.44 8.63
C LYS A 100 -14.24 12.94 7.32
N GLN A 101 -15.02 12.93 6.24
CA GLN A 101 -14.52 13.32 4.92
C GLN A 101 -13.97 14.76 4.86
N ASN A 102 -14.59 15.70 5.58
CA ASN A 102 -14.12 17.09 5.67
C ASN A 102 -12.82 17.21 6.47
N GLU A 103 -12.62 16.38 7.50
CA GLU A 103 -11.38 16.34 8.28
C GLU A 103 -10.23 15.79 7.45
N TRP A 104 -10.50 14.81 6.57
CA TRP A 104 -9.51 14.32 5.61
C TRP A 104 -8.98 15.41 4.68
N GLU A 105 -9.81 16.38 4.25
CA GLU A 105 -9.36 17.50 3.42
C GLU A 105 -8.32 18.36 4.15
N GLN A 106 -8.56 18.64 5.44
CA GLN A 106 -7.59 19.36 6.28
C GLN A 106 -6.34 18.52 6.53
N LEU A 107 -6.47 17.22 6.85
CA LEU A 107 -5.32 16.36 7.11
C LEU A 107 -4.41 16.21 5.88
N LYS A 108 -4.99 16.24 4.69
CA LYS A 108 -4.24 16.23 3.42
C LYS A 108 -3.36 17.46 3.25
N SER A 109 -3.66 18.60 3.87
CA SER A 109 -2.82 19.79 3.75
C SER A 109 -1.46 19.63 4.44
N PHE A 110 -1.33 18.67 5.36
CA PHE A 110 -0.05 18.35 6.02
C PHE A 110 0.79 17.34 5.22
N TRP A 111 0.26 16.78 4.14
CA TRP A 111 0.99 15.77 3.36
C TRP A 111 1.99 16.43 2.42
N GLU A 112 3.27 16.13 2.60
CA GLU A 112 4.31 16.47 1.62
C GLU A 112 4.23 15.59 0.37
N PHE A 113 3.63 14.39 0.47
CA PHE A 113 3.50 13.45 -0.63
C PHE A 113 2.26 12.56 -0.47
N GLN A 114 1.76 12.04 -1.59
CA GLN A 114 0.64 11.10 -1.60
C GLN A 114 1.02 9.77 -0.90
N PRO A 115 0.23 9.27 0.06
CA PRO A 115 0.48 7.97 0.72
C PRO A 115 0.51 6.78 -0.24
N SER A 116 1.01 5.64 0.25
CA SER A 116 0.97 4.34 -0.44
C SER A 116 -0.47 3.91 -0.74
N TRP A 117 -0.67 2.91 -1.62
CA TRP A 117 -2.01 2.34 -1.82
C TRP A 117 -2.58 1.85 -0.48
N GLN A 118 -1.78 1.11 0.30
CA GLN A 118 -2.19 0.54 1.59
C GLN A 118 -2.46 1.61 2.65
N ASN A 119 -1.79 2.76 2.58
CA ASN A 119 -1.93 3.86 3.54
C ASN A 119 -2.81 5.01 3.05
N SER A 120 -3.45 4.86 1.89
CA SER A 120 -4.39 5.86 1.37
C SER A 120 -5.66 5.93 2.21
N ILE A 121 -6.37 7.08 2.15
CA ILE A 121 -7.66 7.28 2.82
C ILE A 121 -8.64 6.16 2.48
N SER A 122 -8.76 5.77 1.21
CA SER A 122 -9.66 4.69 0.79
C SER A 122 -9.31 3.34 1.42
N SER A 123 -8.04 3.08 1.70
CA SER A 123 -7.61 1.84 2.39
C SER A 123 -7.85 1.92 3.89
N ILE A 124 -7.61 3.07 4.51
CA ILE A 124 -7.92 3.32 5.92
C ILE A 124 -9.42 3.19 6.17
N ASN A 125 -10.25 3.83 5.33
CA ASN A 125 -11.71 3.78 5.43
C ASN A 125 -12.26 2.37 5.17
N ALA A 126 -11.55 1.53 4.40
CA ALA A 126 -11.96 0.14 4.16
C ALA A 126 -11.88 -0.75 5.42
N VAL A 127 -11.17 -0.31 6.45
CA VAL A 127 -11.00 -1.00 7.74
C VAL A 127 -11.46 -0.13 8.91
N LYS A 128 -12.37 0.81 8.64
CA LYS A 128 -12.97 1.69 9.63
C LYS A 128 -13.57 0.89 10.80
N GLY A 129 -13.34 1.35 12.02
CA GLY A 129 -13.76 0.67 13.26
C GLY A 129 -12.76 -0.38 13.78
N ILE A 130 -11.71 -0.70 13.03
CA ILE A 130 -10.62 -1.59 13.48
C ILE A 130 -9.44 -0.77 14.02
N MET A 131 -9.25 0.44 13.52
CA MET A 131 -8.13 1.31 13.87
C MET A 131 -8.56 2.45 14.79
N ASN A 132 -7.69 2.79 15.74
CA ASN A 132 -7.76 4.06 16.46
C ASN A 132 -6.82 5.06 15.79
N TYR A 133 -7.28 6.30 15.66
CA TYR A 133 -6.51 7.40 15.13
C TYR A 133 -6.01 8.25 16.29
N ALA A 134 -4.79 8.74 16.20
CA ALA A 134 -4.23 9.70 17.14
C ALA A 134 -3.73 10.92 16.35
N LEU A 135 -4.24 12.10 16.68
CA LEU A 135 -3.71 13.37 16.20
C LEU A 135 -2.77 13.92 17.26
N VAL A 136 -1.58 14.34 16.82
CA VAL A 136 -0.48 14.81 17.67
C VAL A 136 -0.13 16.20 17.13
N CYS A 137 -0.43 17.25 17.90
CA CYS A 137 -0.26 18.67 17.55
C CYS A 137 1.06 19.28 18.02
#